data_AF-A0AAD7FG54-F1
#
_entry.id   AF-A0AAD7FG54-F1
#
_cell.length_a   1.000
_cell.length_b   1.000
_cell.length_c   1.000
_cell.angle_alpha   90.00
_cell.angle_beta   90.00
_cell.angle_gamma   90.00
#
_symmetry.space_group_name_H-M   'P 1'
#
loop_
_entity.id
_entity.type
_entity.pdbx_description
1 polymer ?
#
loop_
_entity_poly.entity_id
_entity_poly.type
_entity_poly.pdbx_seq_one_letter_code
_entity_poly.pdbx_strand_id
1 'polypeptide(L)'
;PEMELETFYGQLTHIYHVHVPTAFPALDLNEPTSFIFAAIRECKLKTDDAQLDGLDIHFYSKHGQLNVMDVKTAQALVGRVPSASNEWAIVDRSAALVQA
;
A
#
# COMPACT_ATOMS: atom_id res chain seq x y z
N PRO A 1 -14.36 1.45 20.29
CA PRO A 1 -13.25 2.09 19.55
C PRO A 1 -13.80 2.76 18.29
N GLU A 2 -13.55 4.05 18.14
CA GLU A 2 -13.86 4.79 16.91
C GLU A 2 -12.68 4.57 15.95
N MET A 3 -12.96 4.22 14.70
CA MET A 3 -11.90 4.05 13.69
C MET A 3 -11.76 5.35 12.91
N GLU A 4 -10.52 5.81 12.74
CA GLU A 4 -10.20 7.02 12.00
C GLU A 4 -9.61 6.66 10.63
N LEU A 5 -9.84 7.54 9.64
CA LEU A 5 -9.23 7.40 8.33
C LEU A 5 -7.76 7.84 8.42
N GLU A 6 -6.86 6.92 8.08
CA GLU A 6 -5.42 7.16 8.10
C GLU A 6 -4.77 6.64 6.80
N THR A 7 -3.81 7.39 6.29
CA THR A 7 -3.03 7.00 5.10
C THR A 7 -1.88 6.08 5.52
N PHE A 8 -1.83 4.89 4.92
CA PHE A 8 -0.75 3.92 5.14
C PHE A 8 0.10 3.75 3.88
N TYR A 9 1.42 3.73 4.07
CA TYR A 9 2.36 3.46 2.99
C TYR A 9 3.01 2.10 3.14
N GLY A 10 3.25 1.43 2.02
CA GLY A 10 3.91 0.13 2.01
C GLY A 10 4.61 -0.16 0.70
N GLN A 11 5.62 -1.03 0.79
CA GLN A 11 6.33 -1.56 -0.35
C GLN A 11 5.62 -2.81 -0.87
N LEU A 12 5.14 -2.76 -2.12
CA LEU A 12 4.72 -3.95 -2.83
C LEU A 12 5.92 -4.87 -3.05
N THR A 13 5.85 -6.09 -2.52
CA THR A 13 6.92 -7.09 -2.65
C THR A 13 6.58 -8.17 -3.66
N HIS A 14 5.31 -8.61 -3.68
CA HIS A 14 4.83 -9.66 -4.57
C HIS A 14 3.37 -9.40 -4.96
N ILE A 15 3.00 -9.89 -6.14
CA ILE A 15 1.61 -10.02 -6.58
C ILE A 15 1.33 -11.51 -6.72
N TYR A 16 0.28 -12.00 -6.06
CA TYR A 16 -0.20 -13.37 -6.19
C TYR A 16 -1.47 -13.39 -7.02
N HIS A 17 -1.48 -14.21 -8.07
CA HIS A 17 -2.69 -14.52 -8.83
C HIS A 17 -3.18 -15.89 -8.40
N VAL A 18 -4.33 -15.93 -7.73
CA VAL A 18 -5.01 -17.17 -7.35
C VAL A 18 -6.15 -17.38 -8.33
N HIS A 19 -5.99 -18.38 -9.19
CA HIS A 19 -6.98 -18.73 -10.21
C HIS A 19 -7.74 -19.99 -9.79
N VAL A 20 -9.06 -19.88 -9.71
CA VAL A 20 -9.97 -21.00 -9.49
C VAL A 20 -10.62 -21.31 -10.85
N PRO A 21 -10.16 -22.36 -11.56
CA PRO A 21 -10.50 -22.56 -12.98
C PRO A 21 -11.92 -23.09 -13.21
N THR A 22 -12.62 -23.51 -12.16
CA THR A 22 -13.97 -24.07 -12.21
C THR A 22 -14.82 -23.54 -11.06
N ALA A 23 -16.14 -23.67 -11.15
CA ALA A 23 -17.02 -23.37 -10.01
C ALA A 23 -16.55 -24.14 -8.76
N PHE A 24 -16.58 -23.46 -7.61
CA PHE A 24 -16.18 -23.99 -6.31
C PHE A 24 -17.20 -23.56 -5.24
N PRO A 25 -18.31 -24.31 -5.10
CA PRO A 25 -19.44 -23.93 -4.23
C PRO A 25 -19.08 -23.77 -2.75
N ALA A 26 -18.04 -24.45 -2.26
CA ALA A 26 -17.59 -24.32 -0.87
C ALA A 26 -17.04 -22.92 -0.53
N LEU A 27 -16.74 -22.10 -1.54
CA LEU A 27 -16.35 -20.69 -1.40
C LEU A 27 -17.36 -19.76 -2.07
N ASP A 28 -18.58 -20.23 -2.36
CA ASP A 28 -19.63 -19.49 -3.07
C ASP A 28 -19.19 -18.98 -4.46
N LEU A 29 -18.27 -19.69 -5.13
CA LEU A 29 -17.80 -19.35 -6.47
C LEU A 29 -18.58 -20.17 -7.50
N ASN A 30 -19.53 -19.54 -8.19
CA ASN A 30 -20.37 -20.22 -9.18
C ASN A 30 -19.76 -20.26 -10.59
N GLU A 31 -18.66 -19.55 -10.81
CA GLU A 31 -17.96 -19.44 -12.09
C GLU A 31 -16.44 -19.41 -11.89
N PRO A 32 -15.63 -19.71 -12.93
CA PRO A 32 -14.18 -19.55 -12.87
C PRO A 32 -13.80 -18.15 -12.41
N THR A 33 -13.07 -18.06 -11.31
CA THR A 33 -12.81 -16.78 -10.62
C THR A 33 -11.31 -16.58 -10.44
N SER A 34 -10.86 -15.33 -10.56
CA SER A 34 -9.47 -14.94 -10.28
C SER A 34 -9.42 -13.92 -9.17
N PHE A 35 -8.56 -14.16 -8.19
CA PHE A 35 -8.22 -13.22 -7.13
C PHE A 35 -6.78 -12.75 -7.32
N ILE A 36 -6.56 -11.45 -7.15
CA ILE A 36 -5.23 -10.87 -7.19
C ILE A 36 -4.96 -10.29 -5.80
N PHE A 37 -3.93 -10.82 -5.15
CA PHE A 37 -3.49 -10.35 -3.85
C PHE A 37 -2.15 -9.63 -3.98
N ALA A 38 -1.99 -8.56 -3.23
CA ALA A 38 -0.74 -7.83 -3.08
C ALA A 38 -0.12 -8.15 -1.72
N ALA A 39 1.16 -8.54 -1.73
CA ALA A 39 1.96 -8.68 -0.52
C ALA A 39 2.69 -7.36 -0.25
N ILE A 40 2.16 -6.58 0.68
CA ILE A 40 2.62 -5.22 0.99
C ILE A 40 3.33 -5.24 2.33
N ARG A 41 4.60 -4.84 2.33
CA ARG A 41 5.39 -4.67 3.55
C ARG A 41 5.31 -3.21 3.97
N GLU A 42 4.78 -2.97 5.16
CA GLU A 42 4.59 -1.63 5.72
C GLU A 42 5.89 -0.81 5.72
N CYS A 43 5.79 0.47 5.35
CA CYS A 43 6.87 1.45 5.48
C CYS A 43 6.67 2.19 6.80
N LYS A 44 7.55 1.96 7.79
CA LYS A 44 7.44 2.66 9.08
C LYS A 44 7.95 4.09 8.91
N LEU A 45 7.01 5.02 8.74
CA LEU A 45 7.32 6.43 8.61
C LEU A 45 8.09 6.90 9.84
N LYS A 46 9.10 7.75 9.61
CA LYS A 46 9.68 8.54 10.68
C LYS A 46 8.70 9.66 11.03
N THR A 47 8.84 10.21 12.23
CA THR A 47 8.14 11.45 12.57
C THR A 47 8.54 12.49 11.53
N ASP A 48 7.56 13.03 10.81
CA ASP A 48 7.81 13.96 9.72
C ASP A 48 8.53 15.20 10.25
N ASP A 49 9.49 15.70 9.48
CA ASP A 49 10.12 16.98 9.75
C ASP A 49 9.08 18.06 9.45
N ALA A 50 8.76 18.91 10.44
CA ALA A 50 7.72 19.94 10.33
C ALA A 50 7.91 20.90 9.13
N GLN A 51 9.09 20.92 8.51
CA GLN A 51 9.35 21.68 7.29
C GLN A 51 8.81 21.03 6.00
N LEU A 52 8.44 19.75 6.03
CA LEU A 52 8.00 18.95 4.88
C LEU A 52 6.51 18.58 4.93
N ASP A 53 5.81 18.88 6.02
CA ASP A 53 4.37 18.65 6.23
C ASP A 53 3.49 19.22 5.10
N GLY A 54 3.95 20.26 4.39
CA GLY A 54 3.21 20.88 3.29
C GLY A 54 3.46 20.29 1.90
N LEU A 55 4.31 19.26 1.76
CA LEU A 55 4.77 18.75 0.47
C LEU A 55 4.36 17.29 0.17
N ASP A 56 3.62 16.63 1.07
CA ASP A 56 3.24 15.20 0.97
C ASP A 56 4.47 14.28 0.71
N ILE A 57 5.59 14.60 1.38
CA ILE A 57 6.82 13.83 1.33
C ILE A 57 7.05 13.17 2.69
N HIS A 58 7.06 11.84 2.71
CA HIS A 58 7.25 11.06 3.93
C HIS A 58 8.52 10.22 3.87
N PHE A 59 9.20 10.04 4.99
CA PHE A 59 10.47 9.32 5.04
C PHE A 59 10.36 8.01 5.80
N TYR A 60 11.04 6.98 5.31
CA TYR A 60 11.18 5.72 6.04
C TYR A 60 12.54 5.07 5.79
N SER A 61 13.05 4.38 6.80
CA SER A 61 14.22 3.51 6.68
C SER A 61 13.99 2.10 7.21
N LYS A 62 12.85 1.87 7.87
CA LYS A 62 12.47 0.60 8.46
C LYS A 62 11.19 0.10 7.84
N HIS A 63 11.10 -1.21 7.75
CA HIS A 63 9.88 -1.89 7.34
C HIS A 63 9.15 -2.46 8.55
N GLY A 64 7.83 -2.52 8.45
CA GLY A 64 6.95 -3.16 9.42
C GLY A 64 6.44 -4.51 8.95
N GLN A 65 5.18 -4.80 9.28
CA GLN A 65 4.58 -6.09 9.01
C GLN A 65 4.38 -6.30 7.50
N LEU A 66 4.44 -7.56 7.07
CA LEU A 66 3.99 -7.97 5.75
C LEU A 66 2.50 -8.33 5.84
N ASN A 67 1.68 -7.64 5.05
CA ASN A 67 0.26 -7.90 4.91
C ASN A 67 -0.04 -8.40 3.50
N VAL A 68 -0.85 -9.45 3.40
CA VAL A 68 -1.38 -9.95 2.12
C VAL A 68 -2.84 -9.55 2.04
N MET A 69 -3.19 -8.72 1.07
CA MET A 69 -4.52 -8.15 0.91
C MET A 69 -4.97 -8.17 -0.54
N ASP A 70 -6.27 -8.05 -0.78
CA ASP A 70 -6.80 -7.87 -2.14
C ASP A 70 -6.11 -6.66 -2.79
N VAL A 71 -5.68 -6.78 -4.04
CA VAL A 71 -4.95 -5.72 -4.74
C VAL A 71 -5.78 -4.43 -4.86
N LYS A 72 -7.11 -4.53 -4.86
CA LYS A 72 -8.02 -3.38 -4.91
C LYS A 72 -7.99 -2.54 -3.64
N THR A 73 -7.46 -3.06 -2.54
CA THR A 73 -7.24 -2.28 -1.31
C THR A 73 -6.12 -1.26 -1.48
N ALA A 74 -5.19 -1.47 -2.42
CA ALA A 74 -4.17 -0.48 -2.75
C ALA A 74 -4.81 0.66 -3.58
N GLN A 75 -4.88 1.85 -2.99
CA GLN A 75 -5.58 3.00 -3.60
C GLN A 75 -4.74 3.74 -4.63
N ALA A 76 -3.42 3.76 -4.46
CA ALA A 76 -2.49 4.47 -5.35
C ALA A 76 -1.13 3.81 -5.42
N LEU A 77 -0.44 4.02 -6.55
CA LEU A 77 0.99 3.77 -6.69
C LEU A 77 1.72 5.10 -6.57
N VAL A 78 2.67 5.18 -5.64
CA VAL A 78 3.43 6.39 -5.36
C VAL A 78 4.91 6.21 -5.70
N GLY A 79 5.59 7.32 -5.98
CA GLY A 79 7.02 7.31 -6.22
C GLY A 79 7.80 7.19 -4.92
N ARG A 80 8.97 6.55 -4.97
CA ARG A 80 9.96 6.63 -3.89
C ARG A 80 11.35 6.86 -4.45
N VAL A 81 12.15 7.65 -3.77
CA VAL A 81 13.53 7.96 -4.15
C VAL A 81 14.47 7.72 -2.98
N PRO A 82 15.72 7.27 -3.22
CA PRO A 82 16.73 7.23 -2.18
C PRO A 82 16.96 8.63 -1.62
N SER A 83 17.00 8.74 -0.30
CA SER A 83 17.38 9.94 0.44
C SER A 83 18.77 9.74 1.08
N ALA A 84 19.29 10.76 1.75
CA ALA A 84 20.53 10.67 2.51
C ALA A 84 20.45 9.56 3.59
N SER A 85 21.60 9.07 4.04
CA SER A 85 21.68 8.16 5.21
C SER A 85 20.88 6.86 5.09
N ASN A 86 20.84 6.25 3.90
CA ASN A 86 20.19 4.96 3.63
C ASN A 86 18.68 4.96 3.93
N GLU A 87 18.05 6.08 3.64
CA GLU A 87 16.62 6.32 3.80
C GLU A 87 15.93 6.39 2.43
N TRP A 88 14.61 6.25 2.44
CA TRP A 88 13.75 6.48 1.29
C TRP A 88 12.78 7.61 1.57
N ALA A 89 12.62 8.50 0.60
CA ALA A 89 11.53 9.47 0.57
C ALA A 89 10.42 8.93 -0.32
N ILE A 90 9.20 8.93 0.19
CA ILE A 90 7.96 8.67 -0.53
C ILE A 90 7.45 10.02 -1.01
N VAL A 91 7.13 10.08 -2.30
CA VAL A 91 6.55 11.27 -2.93
C VAL A 91 5.14 10.90 -3.33
N ASP A 92 4.18 11.30 -2.49
CA ASP A 92 2.76 11.06 -2.77
C ASP A 92 2.16 12.28 -3.48
N ARG A 93 1.58 12.06 -4.65
CA ARG A 93 0.84 13.08 -5.42
C ARG A 93 -0.63 12.69 -5.60
N SER A 94 -1.06 11.60 -4.97
CA SER A 94 -2.43 11.13 -4.98
C SER A 94 -3.35 11.98 -4.10
N ALA A 95 -2.83 12.64 -3.06
CA ALA A 95 -3.58 13.59 -2.24
C ALA A 95 -4.15 14.76 -3.07
N ALA A 96 -3.41 15.22 -4.09
CA ALA A 96 -3.90 16.22 -5.03
C ALA A 96 -5.05 15.72 -5.94
N LEU A 97 -5.23 14.40 -6.09
CA LEU A 97 -6.34 13.79 -6.82
C LEU A 97 -7.59 13.59 -5.94
N VAL A 98 -7.48 13.69 -4.61
CA VAL A 98 -8.61 13.57 -3.67
C VAL A 98 -9.27 14.92 -3.38
N GLN A 99 -8.61 16.04 -3.70
CA GLN A 99 -9.14 17.40 -3.51
C GLN A 99 -9.62 18.10 -4.81
N ALA A 100 -9.77 17.37 -5.93
CA ALA A 100 -10.21 17.91 -7.22
C ALA A 100 -11.63 17.47 -7.59
#